data_AF-Q3LB47-F1
#
_entry.id   AF-Q3LB47-F1
#
_cell.length_a   1.000
_cell.length_b   1.000
_cell.length_c   1.000
_cell.angle_alpha   90.00
_cell.angle_beta   90.00
_cell.angle_gamma   90.00
#
_symmetry.space_group_name_H-M   'P 1'
#
loop_
_entity.id
_entity.type
_entity.pdbx_description
1 polymer ?
#
loop_
_entity_poly.entity_id
_entity_poly.type
_entity_poly.pdbx_seq_one_letter_code
_entity_poly.pdbx_strand_id
1 'polypeptide(L)'
;MLDTMNAIRVLVFCVCMYVVVGQDINQMANMPKYDSRYDYLDVDAIFTNKRLVRNYVDCLINAQRCSPEGKALKRILPEALRTKCIRCTERQKITAVKIIKRLKYEYPEEWAKLSSRWDPTGDFTRYFEEFLAKESFNTIPGSGSTVNEVSVTTATPTPLTNP
;
A
#
# COMPACT_ATOMS: atom_id res chain seq x y z
N MET A 1 -39.81 26.73 -20.64
CA MET A 1 -38.66 27.63 -20.38
C MET A 1 -37.94 27.26 -19.07
N LEU A 2 -38.67 26.85 -18.02
CA LEU A 2 -38.08 26.37 -16.76
C LEU A 2 -37.43 24.97 -16.90
N ASP A 3 -38.02 24.07 -17.69
CA ASP A 3 -37.51 22.70 -17.92
C ASP A 3 -36.22 22.68 -18.75
N THR A 4 -36.13 23.56 -19.74
CA THR A 4 -34.92 23.74 -20.56
C THR A 4 -33.75 24.27 -19.73
N MET A 5 -34.01 25.17 -18.78
CA MET A 5 -32.97 25.72 -17.89
C MET A 5 -32.50 24.68 -16.85
N ASN A 6 -33.40 23.81 -16.39
CA ASN A 6 -33.05 22.68 -15.51
C ASN A 6 -32.29 21.57 -16.26
N ALA A 7 -32.67 21.26 -17.50
CA ALA A 7 -31.94 20.31 -18.35
C ALA A 7 -30.53 20.79 -18.67
N ILE A 8 -30.34 22.10 -18.94
CA ILE A 8 -29.02 22.70 -19.14
C ILE A 8 -28.18 22.61 -17.85
N ARG A 9 -28.76 22.91 -16.68
CA ARG A 9 -28.08 22.75 -15.40
C ARG A 9 -27.64 21.31 -15.17
N VAL A 10 -28.52 20.33 -15.40
CA VAL A 10 -28.23 18.90 -15.26
C VAL A 10 -27.12 18.47 -16.21
N LEU A 11 -27.17 18.89 -17.48
CA LEU A 11 -26.11 18.60 -18.45
C LEU A 11 -24.76 19.20 -18.03
N VAL A 12 -24.74 20.46 -17.58
CA VAL A 12 -23.52 21.11 -17.10
C VAL A 12 -22.98 20.40 -15.85
N PHE A 13 -23.84 20.04 -14.89
CA PHE A 13 -23.43 19.27 -13.70
C PHE A 13 -22.89 17.88 -14.07
N CYS A 14 -23.52 17.17 -15.02
CA CYS A 14 -23.03 15.89 -15.52
C CYS A 14 -21.67 16.03 -16.21
N VAL A 15 -21.51 17.01 -17.11
CA VAL A 15 -20.23 17.26 -17.80
C VAL A 15 -19.13 17.66 -16.82
N CYS A 16 -19.42 18.52 -15.83
CA CYS A 16 -18.45 18.87 -14.79
C CYS A 16 -18.06 17.66 -13.93
N MET A 17 -19.01 16.77 -13.59
CA MET A 17 -18.70 15.52 -12.88
C MET A 17 -17.82 14.61 -13.71
N TYR A 18 -18.08 14.46 -15.02
CA TYR A 18 -17.22 13.66 -15.91
C TYR A 18 -15.79 14.22 -16.02
N VAL A 19 -15.63 15.54 -16.06
CA VAL A 19 -14.31 16.20 -16.10
C VAL A 19 -13.55 16.03 -14.77
N VAL A 20 -14.24 16.07 -13.62
CA VAL A 20 -13.61 15.89 -12.30
C VAL A 20 -13.11 14.45 -12.07
N VAL A 21 -13.73 13.44 -12.67
CA VAL A 21 -13.29 12.03 -12.56
C VAL A 21 -12.01 11.77 -13.39
N GLY A 22 -11.70 12.62 -14.36
CA GLY A 22 -10.52 12.54 -15.23
C GLY A 22 -9.26 13.21 -14.67
N GLN A 23 -8.97 13.16 -13.37
CA GLN A 23 -7.72 13.72 -12.85
C GLN A 23 -6.49 12.97 -13.39
N ASP A 24 -5.67 13.65 -14.19
CA ASP A 24 -4.45 13.15 -14.82
C ASP A 24 -3.45 12.58 -13.80
N ILE A 25 -3.31 11.25 -13.77
CA ILE A 25 -2.22 10.53 -13.06
C ILE A 25 -0.83 11.07 -13.45
N ASN A 26 -0.71 11.62 -14.66
CA ASN A 26 0.50 12.23 -15.21
C ASN A 26 0.96 13.46 -14.41
N GLN A 27 0.03 14.20 -13.78
CA GLN A 27 0.40 15.33 -12.95
C GLN A 27 1.08 14.88 -11.64
N MET A 28 0.66 13.75 -11.07
CA MET A 28 1.21 13.23 -9.82
C MET A 28 2.63 12.68 -10.00
N ALA A 29 2.96 12.16 -11.18
CA ALA A 29 4.30 11.69 -11.52
C ALA A 29 5.37 12.79 -11.42
N ASN A 30 5.00 14.03 -11.76
CA ASN A 30 5.89 15.19 -11.76
C ASN A 30 5.94 15.93 -10.41
N MET A 31 5.13 15.52 -9.43
CA MET A 31 5.17 16.11 -8.10
C MET A 31 6.35 15.59 -7.27
N PRO A 32 6.83 16.34 -6.28
CA PRO A 32 7.87 15.87 -5.36
C PRO A 32 7.50 14.54 -4.73
N LYS A 33 8.49 13.66 -4.55
CA LYS A 33 8.33 12.41 -3.83
C LYS A 33 7.86 12.66 -2.40
N TYR A 34 7.29 11.64 -1.76
CA TYR A 34 6.96 11.73 -0.33
C TYR A 34 8.23 11.92 0.51
N ASP A 35 8.03 12.50 1.69
CA ASP A 35 9.10 12.86 2.62
C ASP A 35 10.03 11.66 2.90
N SER A 36 11.31 11.80 2.54
CA SER A 36 12.30 10.72 2.59
C SER A 36 12.74 10.37 4.01
N ARG A 37 12.36 11.15 5.04
CA ARG A 37 12.59 10.79 6.44
C ARG A 37 12.04 9.41 6.81
N TYR A 38 11.00 8.95 6.11
CA TYR A 38 10.35 7.67 6.36
C TYR A 38 11.00 6.50 5.59
N ASP A 39 12.01 6.76 4.76
CA ASP A 39 12.73 5.73 4.00
C ASP A 39 13.58 4.83 4.90
N TYR A 40 13.89 5.29 6.11
CA TYR A 40 14.71 4.61 7.12
C TYR A 40 13.89 4.11 8.31
N LEU A 41 12.56 3.99 8.14
CA LEU A 41 11.68 3.49 9.19
C LEU A 41 12.02 2.02 9.53
N ASP A 42 12.34 1.75 10.79
CA ASP A 42 12.55 0.39 11.27
C ASP A 42 11.20 -0.31 11.48
N VAL A 43 10.76 -1.00 10.44
CA VAL A 43 9.54 -1.81 10.46
C VAL A 43 9.63 -2.91 11.50
N ASP A 44 10.81 -3.46 11.77
CA ASP A 44 10.92 -4.60 12.68
C ASP A 44 10.74 -4.19 14.13
N ALA A 45 11.31 -3.03 14.51
CA ALA A 45 11.07 -2.42 15.81
C ALA A 45 9.58 -2.12 16.04
N ILE A 46 8.87 -1.59 15.03
CA ILE A 46 7.44 -1.26 15.16
C ILE A 46 6.61 -2.51 15.45
N PHE A 47 6.86 -3.58 14.70
CA PHE A 47 6.06 -4.81 14.78
C PHE A 47 6.43 -5.69 15.97
N THR A 48 7.49 -5.36 16.72
CA THR A 48 7.81 -6.00 18.01
C THR A 48 6.75 -5.71 19.06
N ASN A 49 6.01 -4.59 18.92
CA ASN A 49 4.99 -4.18 19.89
C ASN A 49 3.57 -4.27 19.30
N LYS A 50 2.84 -5.33 19.66
CA LYS A 50 1.45 -5.54 19.23
C LYS A 50 0.53 -4.35 19.51
N ARG A 51 0.72 -3.68 20.67
CA ARG A 51 -0.07 -2.49 21.03
C ARG A 51 0.23 -1.33 20.09
N LEU A 52 1.48 -1.15 19.67
CA LEU A 52 1.87 -0.12 18.73
C LEU A 52 1.23 -0.35 17.35
N VAL A 53 1.29 -1.59 16.85
CA VAL A 53 0.65 -1.99 15.58
C VAL A 53 -0.85 -1.68 15.61
N ARG A 54 -1.56 -2.13 16.66
CA ARG A 54 -2.98 -1.83 16.83
C ARG A 54 -3.25 -0.33 16.88
N ASN A 55 -2.44 0.45 17.60
CA ASN A 55 -2.63 1.89 17.68
C ASN A 55 -2.50 2.59 16.33
N TYR A 56 -1.53 2.17 15.50
CA TYR A 56 -1.41 2.67 14.14
C TYR A 56 -2.64 2.29 13.31
N VAL A 57 -3.06 1.03 13.32
CA VAL A 57 -4.22 0.55 12.55
C VAL A 57 -5.50 1.29 12.94
N ASP A 58 -5.80 1.36 14.24
CA ASP A 58 -6.97 2.06 14.78
C ASP A 58 -6.93 3.56 14.42
N CYS A 59 -5.75 4.19 14.45
CA CYS A 59 -5.58 5.55 13.96
C CYS A 59 -5.94 5.65 12.47
N LEU A 60 -5.41 4.76 11.62
CA LEU A 60 -5.61 4.80 10.18
C LEU A 60 -7.09 4.60 9.80
N ILE A 61 -7.86 3.83 10.59
CA ILE A 61 -9.30 3.61 10.35
C ILE A 61 -10.22 4.63 11.06
N ASN A 62 -9.67 5.63 11.76
CA ASN A 62 -10.41 6.62 12.57
C ASN A 62 -11.01 6.09 13.88
N ALA A 63 -10.56 4.94 14.39
CA ALA A 63 -11.00 4.43 15.69
C ALA A 63 -10.30 5.13 16.88
N GLN A 64 -9.13 5.73 16.66
CA GLN A 64 -8.45 6.52 17.70
C GLN A 64 -7.67 7.73 17.13
N ARG A 65 -7.12 8.56 18.03
CA ARG A 65 -6.24 9.67 17.67
C ARG A 65 -4.91 9.15 17.13
N CYS A 66 -4.40 9.82 16.10
CA CYS A 66 -3.12 9.48 15.49
C CYS A 66 -1.94 10.15 16.18
N SER A 67 -0.79 9.46 16.21
CA SER A 67 0.51 10.10 16.38
C SER A 67 0.78 11.08 15.23
N PRO A 68 1.74 12.02 15.36
CA PRO A 68 2.13 12.89 14.26
C PRO A 68 2.52 12.13 12.98
N GLU A 69 3.24 11.01 13.14
CA GLU A 69 3.62 10.11 12.05
C GLU A 69 2.41 9.40 11.44
N GLY A 70 1.54 8.80 12.26
CA GLY A 70 0.32 8.17 11.77
C GLY A 70 -0.60 9.14 11.03
N LYS A 71 -0.63 10.42 11.46
CA LYS A 71 -1.38 11.48 10.80
C LYS A 71 -0.77 11.85 9.44
N ALA A 72 0.56 11.86 9.32
CA ALA A 72 1.23 12.08 8.03
C ALA A 72 0.93 10.94 7.06
N LEU A 73 1.08 9.68 7.49
CA LEU A 73 0.75 8.50 6.69
C LEU A 73 -0.71 8.51 6.22
N LYS A 74 -1.65 8.74 7.14
CA LYS A 74 -3.09 8.75 6.85
C LYS A 74 -3.49 9.78 5.80
N ARG A 75 -2.82 10.93 5.75
CA ARG A 75 -3.07 11.96 4.73
C ARG A 75 -2.63 11.52 3.34
N ILE A 76 -1.57 10.71 3.26
CA ILE A 76 -0.96 10.26 2.00
C ILE A 76 -1.69 9.03 1.44
N LEU A 77 -2.20 8.15 2.30
CA LEU A 77 -2.84 6.89 1.89
C LEU A 77 -3.85 7.01 0.74
N PRO A 78 -4.84 7.94 0.75
CA PRO A 78 -5.83 8.00 -0.33
C PRO A 78 -5.20 8.21 -1.72
N GLU A 79 -4.18 9.06 -1.79
CA GLU A 79 -3.49 9.33 -3.05
C GLU A 79 -2.55 8.18 -3.43
N ALA A 80 -1.71 7.72 -2.49
CA ALA A 80 -0.78 6.63 -2.72
C ALA A 80 -1.49 5.34 -3.17
N LEU A 81 -2.67 5.02 -2.62
CA LEU A 81 -3.43 3.84 -3.02
C LEU A 81 -3.99 4.01 -4.44
N ARG A 82 -4.63 5.14 -4.73
CA ARG A 82 -5.23 5.44 -6.04
C ARG A 82 -4.19 5.49 -7.16
N THR A 83 -3.03 6.08 -6.90
CA THR A 83 -1.96 6.27 -7.90
C THR A 83 -0.92 5.16 -7.88
N LYS A 84 -1.15 4.09 -7.11
CA LYS A 84 -0.20 2.98 -6.96
C LYS A 84 1.20 3.48 -6.53
N CYS A 85 1.22 4.45 -5.62
CA CYS A 85 2.41 4.99 -4.98
C CYS A 85 3.38 5.66 -5.97
N ILE A 86 2.85 6.35 -6.99
CA ILE A 86 3.68 6.96 -8.05
C ILE A 86 4.72 7.96 -7.50
N ARG A 87 4.41 8.59 -6.36
CA ARG A 87 5.26 9.53 -5.64
C ARG A 87 6.12 8.89 -4.54
N CYS A 88 6.10 7.57 -4.42
CA CYS A 88 6.95 6.87 -3.46
C CYS A 88 8.38 6.75 -3.97
N THR A 89 9.32 6.76 -3.04
CA THR A 89 10.69 6.30 -3.30
C THR A 89 10.71 4.79 -3.42
N GLU A 90 11.77 4.22 -4.00
CA GLU A 90 11.89 2.77 -4.13
C GLU A 90 11.96 2.09 -2.75
N ARG A 91 12.67 2.71 -1.80
CA ARG A 91 12.69 2.28 -0.39
C ARG A 91 11.30 2.27 0.23
N GLN A 92 10.50 3.32 0.02
CA GLN A 92 9.12 3.36 0.53
C GLN A 92 8.25 2.24 -0.03
N LYS A 93 8.41 1.88 -1.31
CA LYS A 93 7.67 0.75 -1.90
C LYS A 93 8.06 -0.59 -1.27
N ILE A 94 9.37 -0.84 -1.10
CA ILE A 94 9.89 -2.05 -0.46
C ILE A 94 9.38 -2.14 0.99
N THR A 95 9.49 -1.04 1.73
CA THR A 95 9.00 -0.92 3.11
C THR A 95 7.49 -1.16 3.19
N ALA A 96 6.70 -0.62 2.26
CA ALA A 96 5.25 -0.81 2.22
C ALA A 96 4.88 -2.29 2.06
N VAL A 97 5.55 -3.06 1.17
CA VAL A 97 5.28 -4.49 1.04
C VAL A 97 5.67 -5.27 2.28
N LYS A 98 6.80 -4.94 2.90
CA LYS A 98 7.21 -5.56 4.17
C LYS A 98 6.12 -5.38 5.22
N ILE A 99 5.59 -4.15 5.36
CA ILE A 99 4.49 -3.83 6.28
C ILE A 99 3.22 -4.63 5.92
N ILE A 100 2.82 -4.65 4.64
CA ILE A 100 1.63 -5.36 4.18
C ILE A 100 1.74 -6.86 4.46
N LYS A 101 2.86 -7.50 4.10
CA LYS A 101 3.11 -8.92 4.39
C LYS A 101 3.02 -9.20 5.88
N ARG A 102 3.74 -8.43 6.71
CA ARG A 102 3.75 -8.65 8.17
C ARG A 102 2.36 -8.45 8.77
N LEU A 103 1.61 -7.42 8.37
CA LEU A 103 0.23 -7.25 8.82
C LEU A 103 -0.65 -8.43 8.42
N LYS A 104 -0.60 -8.85 7.15
CA LYS A 104 -1.42 -9.94 6.60
C LYS A 104 -1.19 -11.28 7.32
N TYR A 105 0.07 -11.61 7.65
CA TYR A 105 0.43 -12.90 8.24
C TYR A 105 0.51 -12.90 9.76
N GLU A 106 1.03 -11.84 10.39
CA GLU A 106 1.21 -11.78 11.85
C GLU A 106 0.03 -11.13 12.58
N TYR A 107 -0.75 -10.29 11.90
CA TYR A 107 -1.84 -9.49 12.48
C TYR A 107 -3.12 -9.52 11.59
N PRO A 108 -3.69 -10.71 11.32
CA PRO A 108 -4.77 -10.87 10.34
C PRO A 108 -6.04 -10.07 10.67
N GLU A 109 -6.36 -9.88 11.96
CA GLU A 109 -7.50 -9.05 12.39
C GLU A 109 -7.28 -7.57 12.07
N GLU A 110 -6.11 -7.04 12.39
CA GLU A 110 -5.71 -5.67 12.08
C GLU A 110 -5.65 -5.45 10.56
N TRP A 111 -5.13 -6.43 9.81
CA TRP A 111 -5.13 -6.41 8.35
C TRP A 111 -6.55 -6.31 7.80
N ALA A 112 -7.48 -7.14 8.27
CA ALA A 112 -8.87 -7.14 7.80
C ALA A 112 -9.55 -5.78 8.01
N LYS A 113 -9.31 -5.12 9.15
CA LYS A 113 -9.82 -3.77 9.42
C LYS A 113 -9.24 -2.75 8.44
N LEU A 114 -7.93 -2.82 8.21
CA LEU A 114 -7.22 -1.85 7.38
C LEU A 114 -7.58 -2.00 5.90
N SER A 115 -7.60 -3.23 5.38
CA SER A 115 -7.92 -3.52 3.97
C SER A 115 -9.38 -3.19 3.67
N SER A 116 -10.31 -3.50 4.57
CA SER A 116 -11.72 -3.09 4.43
C SER A 116 -11.88 -1.58 4.25
N ARG A 117 -11.05 -0.78 4.94
CA ARG A 117 -11.09 0.69 4.86
C ARG A 117 -10.42 1.25 3.61
N TRP A 118 -9.28 0.67 3.21
CA TRP A 118 -8.34 1.32 2.29
C TRP A 118 -8.14 0.57 0.96
N ASP A 119 -8.32 -0.74 0.95
CA ASP A 119 -8.13 -1.58 -0.24
C ASP A 119 -9.23 -2.67 -0.32
N PRO A 120 -10.52 -2.28 -0.38
CA PRO A 120 -11.63 -3.23 -0.33
C PRO A 120 -11.68 -4.17 -1.55
N THR A 121 -11.08 -3.77 -2.68
CA THR A 121 -10.97 -4.59 -3.89
C THR A 121 -9.71 -5.47 -3.89
N GLY A 122 -8.72 -5.19 -3.03
CA GLY A 122 -7.44 -5.88 -3.01
C GLY A 122 -6.48 -5.49 -4.15
N ASP A 123 -6.84 -4.48 -4.96
CA ASP A 123 -6.08 -4.08 -6.14
C ASP A 123 -4.70 -3.54 -5.78
N PHE A 124 -4.62 -2.77 -4.70
CA PHE A 124 -3.35 -2.21 -4.25
C PHE A 124 -2.43 -3.28 -3.68
N THR A 125 -2.97 -4.16 -2.85
CA THR A 125 -2.23 -5.30 -2.27
C THR A 125 -1.63 -6.15 -3.36
N ARG A 126 -2.43 -6.55 -4.36
CA ARG A 126 -1.96 -7.34 -5.52
C ARG A 126 -0.88 -6.61 -6.32
N TYR A 127 -1.09 -5.33 -6.63
CA TYR A 127 -0.11 -4.53 -7.37
C TYR A 127 1.26 -4.52 -6.67
N PHE A 128 1.27 -4.33 -5.37
CA PHE A 128 2.50 -4.27 -4.58
C PHE A 128 3.19 -5.64 -4.44
N GLU A 129 2.42 -6.71 -4.27
CA GLU A 129 2.93 -8.08 -4.28
C GLU A 129 3.60 -8.43 -5.64
N GLU A 130 3.00 -8.03 -6.77
CA GLU A 130 3.56 -8.22 -8.11
C GLU A 130 4.77 -7.34 -8.42
N PHE A 131 4.73 -6.07 -8.01
CA PHE A 131 5.81 -5.10 -8.22
C PHE A 131 7.14 -5.63 -7.67
N LEU A 132 7.14 -6.16 -6.45
CA LEU A 132 8.36 -6.71 -5.86
C LEU A 132 8.76 -8.07 -6.38
N ALA A 133 7.81 -8.90 -6.83
CA ALA A 133 8.18 -10.12 -7.54
C ALA A 133 9.09 -9.76 -8.73
N LYS A 134 8.72 -8.74 -9.51
CA LYS A 134 9.51 -8.28 -10.66
C LYS A 134 10.86 -7.64 -10.27
N GLU A 135 10.91 -6.80 -9.23
CA GLU A 135 12.17 -6.22 -8.74
C GLU A 135 13.15 -7.28 -8.20
N SER A 136 12.63 -8.33 -7.54
CA SER A 136 13.47 -9.43 -7.04
C SER A 136 14.13 -10.26 -8.14
N PHE A 137 13.57 -10.26 -9.37
CA PHE A 137 14.20 -10.90 -10.54
C PHE A 137 15.22 -9.99 -11.25
N ASN A 138 15.11 -8.66 -11.07
CA ASN A 138 15.96 -7.68 -11.76
C ASN A 138 17.20 -7.28 -10.95
N THR A 139 17.29 -7.68 -9.68
CA THR A 139 18.46 -7.40 -8.84
C THR A 139 19.54 -8.45 -9.08
N ILE A 140 20.54 -8.12 -9.91
CA ILE A 140 21.84 -8.79 -9.91
C ILE A 140 22.42 -8.63 -8.49
N PRO A 141 22.81 -9.69 -7.77
CA PRO A 141 23.27 -9.59 -6.39
C PRO A 141 24.62 -8.86 -6.36
N GLY A 142 24.61 -7.61 -5.89
CA GLY A 142 25.78 -6.74 -5.99
C GLY A 142 25.69 -5.47 -5.16
N SER A 143 25.21 -5.52 -3.92
CA SER A 143 25.66 -4.59 -2.88
C SER A 143 25.29 -5.12 -1.50
N GLY A 144 26.31 -5.34 -0.68
CA GLY A 144 26.25 -6.20 0.51
C GLY A 144 25.42 -5.65 1.67
N SER A 145 24.78 -6.59 2.36
CA SER A 145 24.70 -6.62 3.82
C SER A 145 24.55 -8.09 4.19
N THR A 146 25.63 -8.64 4.74
CA THR A 146 25.72 -10.02 5.23
C THR A 146 24.66 -10.27 6.29
N VAL A 147 23.69 -11.14 5.98
CA VAL A 147 22.93 -11.85 7.01
C VAL A 147 22.90 -13.31 6.58
N ASN A 148 23.41 -14.15 7.49
CA ASN A 148 23.69 -15.56 7.30
C ASN A 148 22.51 -16.33 6.68
N GLU A 149 22.87 -17.05 5.63
CA GLU A 149 22.15 -18.15 5.01
C GLU A 149 21.79 -19.21 6.05
N VAL A 150 20.52 -19.25 6.48
CA VAL A 150 19.93 -20.46 7.06
C VAL A 150 19.17 -21.16 5.95
N SER A 151 19.82 -22.19 5.45
CA SER A 151 19.32 -23.17 4.51
C SER A 151 18.13 -23.92 5.11
N VAL A 152 16.93 -23.70 4.56
CA VAL A 152 15.79 -24.60 4.75
C VAL A 152 15.54 -25.30 3.43
N THR A 153 16.20 -26.44 3.28
CA THR A 153 15.95 -27.42 2.21
C THR A 153 14.54 -27.98 2.40
N THR A 154 13.60 -27.61 1.54
CA THR A 154 12.30 -28.29 1.46
C THR A 154 12.33 -29.24 0.26
N ALA A 155 12.62 -30.50 0.54
CA ALA A 155 12.48 -31.59 -0.42
C ALA A 155 11.01 -31.94 -0.62
N THR A 156 10.59 -32.02 -1.88
CA THR A 156 9.29 -32.50 -2.35
C THR A 156 9.10 -33.98 -2.06
N PRO A 157 7.96 -34.46 -1.51
CA PRO A 157 7.65 -35.88 -1.49
C PRO A 157 7.01 -36.34 -2.81
N THR A 158 7.67 -37.32 -3.44
CA THR A 158 7.20 -38.09 -4.60
C THR A 158 6.01 -38.99 -4.23
N PRO A 159 5.06 -39.29 -5.14
CA PRO A 159 3.95 -40.21 -4.85
C PRO A 159 4.45 -41.67 -4.80
N LEU A 160 4.12 -42.37 -3.71
CA LEU A 160 4.28 -43.82 -3.61
C LEU A 160 3.20 -44.52 -4.46
N THR A 161 3.63 -45.29 -5.45
CA THR A 161 2.86 -46.38 -6.06
C THR A 161 3.57 -47.69 -5.76
N ASN A 162 2.86 -48.67 -5.18
CA ASN A 162 3.30 -50.05 -5.04
C ASN A 162 2.12 -50.94 -4.63
N PRO A 163 2.21 -52.27 -4.80
CA PRO A 163 2.50 -53.05 -6.01
C PRO A 163 1.23 -53.54 -6.73
#